data_AF-A0A1M7GQ62-F1
#
_entry.id   AF-A0A1M7GQ62-F1
#
_cell.length_a   1.000
_cell.length_b   1.000
_cell.length_c   1.000
_cell.angle_alpha   90.00
_cell.angle_beta   90.00
_cell.angle_gamma   90.00
#
_symmetry.space_group_name_H-M   'P 1'
#
loop_
_entity.id
_entity.type
_entity.pdbx_description
1 polymer ?
#
loop_
_entity_poly.entity_id
_entity_poly.type
_entity_poly.pdbx_seq_one_letter_code
_entity_poly.pdbx_strand_id
1 'polypeptide(L)'
;MCDIRTLCRKNQAHISHCANCQTVYIWHNNLVLNFTPQDFQLFYETLEHQHFHDCSMIFPDGEERVVVHSPCRDISFTFTQPEWRDMKDAMSEAILLQQVYELIR
;
A
#
# COMPACT_ATOMS: atom_id res chain seq x y z
N MET A 1 -19.44 -9.71 12.50
CA MET A 1 -19.69 -8.52 11.65
C MET A 1 -18.36 -7.82 11.44
N CYS A 2 -17.96 -7.49 10.21
CA CYS A 2 -16.70 -6.77 9.98
C CYS A 2 -16.81 -5.35 10.56
N ASP A 3 -15.82 -4.94 11.37
CA ASP A 3 -15.66 -3.56 11.86
C ASP A 3 -14.50 -2.92 11.07
N ILE A 4 -14.83 -2.30 9.93
CA ILE A 4 -13.86 -1.71 9.01
C ILE A 4 -13.67 -0.24 9.36
N ARG A 5 -12.41 0.13 9.67
CA ARG A 5 -12.00 1.50 9.93
C ARG A 5 -11.13 1.99 8.79
N THR A 6 -11.42 3.18 8.27
CA THR A 6 -10.53 3.82 7.29
C THR A 6 -9.31 4.35 8.03
N LEU A 7 -8.13 3.99 7.54
CA LEU A 7 -6.85 4.50 8.04
C LEU A 7 -6.41 5.71 7.22
N CYS A 8 -6.42 5.61 5.89
CA CYS A 8 -5.98 6.71 5.03
C CYS A 8 -6.79 6.75 3.73
N ARG A 9 -7.00 7.95 3.18
CA ARG A 9 -7.46 8.17 1.80
C ARG A 9 -6.59 9.22 1.14
N LYS A 10 -5.93 8.85 0.05
CA LYS A 10 -5.05 9.72 -0.72
C LYS A 10 -5.21 9.44 -2.21
N ASN A 11 -5.87 10.35 -2.92
CA ASN A 11 -6.20 10.20 -4.34
C ASN A 11 -6.82 8.84 -4.65
N GLN A 12 -6.11 7.99 -5.41
CA GLN A 12 -6.57 6.65 -5.80
C GLN A 12 -6.33 5.59 -4.72
N ALA A 13 -5.55 5.89 -3.68
CA ALA A 13 -5.25 4.97 -2.58
C ALA A 13 -6.27 5.14 -1.43
N HIS A 14 -6.90 4.05 -1.01
CA HIS A 14 -7.69 3.99 0.22
C HIS A 14 -7.24 2.79 1.05
N ILE A 15 -6.70 3.05 2.25
CA ILE A 15 -6.26 2.04 3.20
C ILE A 15 -7.27 1.92 4.33
N SER A 16 -7.69 0.70 4.65
CA SER A 16 -8.61 0.41 5.75
C SER A 16 -8.22 -0.86 6.49
N HIS A 17 -8.61 -0.96 7.76
CA HIS A 17 -8.31 -2.10 8.61
C HIS A 17 -9.59 -2.64 9.24
N CYS A 18 -9.77 -3.96 9.17
CA CYS A 18 -10.85 -4.64 9.86
C CYS A 18 -10.34 -5.20 11.19
N ALA A 19 -10.77 -4.62 12.31
CA ALA A 19 -10.31 -5.04 13.63
C ALA A 19 -10.71 -6.48 13.99
N ASN A 20 -11.81 -6.98 13.42
CA ASN A 20 -12.32 -8.33 13.66
C ASN A 20 -11.67 -9.39 12.77
N CYS A 21 -11.32 -9.03 11.53
CA CYS A 21 -10.71 -9.96 10.58
C CYS A 21 -9.17 -9.89 10.60
N GLN A 22 -8.60 -8.92 11.32
CA GLN A 22 -7.17 -8.60 11.30
C GLN A 22 -6.64 -8.49 9.87
N THR A 23 -7.40 -7.81 9.01
CA THR A 23 -7.05 -7.65 7.59
C THR A 23 -6.90 -6.18 7.29
N VAL A 24 -5.81 -5.81 6.63
CA VAL A 24 -5.60 -4.47 6.07
C VAL A 24 -5.90 -4.53 4.57
N TYR A 25 -6.75 -3.64 4.11
CA TYR A 25 -7.14 -3.51 2.71
C TYR A 25 -6.50 -2.26 2.13
N ILE A 26 -5.82 -2.40 1.00
CA ILE A 26 -5.40 -1.27 0.16
C ILE A 26 -6.21 -1.33 -1.13
N TRP A 27 -7.00 -0.29 -1.38
CA TRP A 27 -7.68 -0.07 -2.64
C TRP A 27 -6.86 0.91 -3.46
N HIS A 28 -6.48 0.55 -4.68
CA HIS A 28 -5.72 1.43 -5.58
C HIS A 28 -6.16 1.21 -7.02
N ASN A 29 -6.77 2.23 -7.63
CA ASN A 29 -7.41 2.12 -8.96
C ASN A 29 -8.37 0.92 -9.03
N ASN A 30 -8.06 -0.08 -9.85
CA ASN A 30 -8.84 -1.30 -10.06
C ASN A 30 -8.35 -2.49 -9.22
N LEU A 31 -7.44 -2.27 -8.27
CA LEU A 31 -6.84 -3.30 -7.43
C LEU A 31 -7.33 -3.22 -5.99
N VAL A 32 -7.57 -4.39 -5.40
CA VAL A 32 -7.81 -4.55 -3.96
C VAL A 32 -6.77 -5.52 -3.43
N LEU A 33 -5.94 -5.03 -2.52
CA LEU A 33 -4.89 -5.81 -1.88
C LEU A 33 -5.31 -6.11 -0.45
N ASN A 34 -5.22 -7.39 -0.09
CA ASN A 34 -5.56 -7.87 1.25
C ASN A 34 -4.28 -8.32 1.93
N PHE A 35 -4.01 -7.76 3.09
CA PHE A 35 -2.81 -8.04 3.86
C PHE A 35 -3.17 -8.55 5.24
N THR A 36 -2.39 -9.52 5.74
CA THR A 36 -2.24 -9.68 7.18
C THR A 36 -1.47 -8.47 7.75
N PRO A 37 -1.54 -8.17 9.05
CA PRO A 37 -0.78 -7.05 9.62
C PRO A 37 0.73 -7.19 9.40
N GLN A 38 1.24 -8.43 9.43
CA GLN A 38 2.64 -8.74 9.16
C GLN A 38 3.01 -8.48 7.69
N ASP A 39 2.19 -8.93 6.74
CA ASP A 39 2.44 -8.69 5.32
C ASP A 39 2.33 -7.19 4.98
N PHE A 40 1.42 -6.48 5.63
CA PHE A 40 1.27 -5.03 5.49
C PHE A 40 2.53 -4.28 5.94
N GLN A 41 3.09 -4.68 7.09
CA GLN A 41 4.35 -4.13 7.60
C GLN A 41 5.53 -4.43 6.66
N LEU A 42 5.65 -5.67 6.19
CA LEU A 42 6.70 -6.05 5.25
C LEU A 42 6.58 -5.27 3.92
N PHE A 43 5.35 -5.08 3.45
CA PHE A 43 5.08 -4.29 2.26
C PHE A 43 5.50 -2.83 2.47
N TYR A 44 5.16 -2.21 3.59
CA TYR A 44 5.61 -0.87 3.95
C TYR A 44 7.15 -0.74 3.93
N GLU A 45 7.84 -1.66 4.61
CA GLU A 45 9.30 -1.67 4.64
C GLU A 45 9.88 -1.83 3.23
N THR A 46 9.29 -2.67 2.39
CA THR A 46 9.72 -2.84 0.99
C THR A 46 9.61 -1.54 0.20
N LEU A 47 8.51 -0.80 0.36
CA LEU A 47 8.30 0.49 -0.31
C LEU A 47 9.26 1.58 0.20
N GLU A 48 9.61 1.55 1.48
CA GLU A 48 10.52 2.53 2.08
C GLU A 48 11.96 2.41 1.56
N HIS A 49 12.45 1.18 1.37
CA HIS A 49 13.80 0.92 0.85
C HIS A 49 13.93 1.09 -0.67
N GLN A 50 12.83 1.31 -1.38
CA GLN A 50 12.82 1.51 -2.83
C GLN A 50 12.74 3.00 -3.21
N HIS A 51 13.64 3.41 -4.09
CA HIS A 51 13.57 4.71 -4.75
C HIS A 51 13.01 4.53 -6.17
N PHE A 52 12.11 5.43 -6.56
CA PHE A 52 11.43 5.35 -7.84
C PHE A 52 12.42 5.25 -9.02
N HIS A 53 13.39 6.17 -9.07
CA HIS A 53 14.35 6.24 -10.18
C HIS A 53 15.29 5.04 -10.27
N ASP A 54 15.55 4.35 -9.16
CA ASP A 54 16.47 3.20 -9.12
C ASP A 54 15.78 1.90 -9.60
N CYS A 55 14.45 1.86 -9.60
CA CYS A 55 13.65 0.67 -9.84
C CYS A 55 12.54 0.87 -10.89
N SER A 56 12.63 1.95 -11.67
CA SER A 56 11.64 2.27 -12.70
C SER A 56 12.07 1.87 -14.11
N MET A 57 11.09 1.66 -14.96
CA MET A 57 11.28 1.38 -16.38
C MET A 57 10.17 2.04 -17.20
N ILE A 58 10.47 2.31 -18.47
CA ILE A 58 9.48 2.79 -19.42
C ILE A 58 8.62 1.62 -19.89
N PHE A 59 7.31 1.77 -19.73
CA PHE A 59 6.33 0.78 -20.17
C PHE A 59 5.99 0.98 -21.66
N PRO A 60 5.34 -0.01 -22.32
CA PRO A 60 5.01 0.07 -23.75
C PRO A 60 4.11 1.25 -24.16
N ASP A 61 3.43 1.87 -23.20
CA ASP A 61 2.62 3.07 -23.39
C ASP A 61 3.40 4.39 -23.25
N GLY A 62 4.70 4.31 -22.94
CA GLY A 62 5.59 5.46 -22.80
C GLY A 62 5.67 6.04 -21.38
N GLU A 63 4.89 5.51 -20.44
CA GLU A 63 4.90 5.97 -19.05
C GLU A 63 6.01 5.30 -18.25
N GLU A 64 6.69 6.08 -17.40
CA GLU A 64 7.70 5.58 -16.46
C GLU A 64 7.00 5.02 -15.22
N ARG A 65 7.27 3.75 -14.89
CA ARG A 65 6.68 3.10 -13.72
C ARG A 65 7.70 2.31 -12.94
N VAL A 66 7.60 2.39 -11.61
CA VAL A 66 8.30 1.48 -10.69
C VAL A 66 7.53 0.17 -10.58
N VAL A 67 8.26 -0.95 -10.56
CA VAL A 67 7.67 -2.28 -10.42
C VAL A 67 7.94 -2.82 -9.02
N VAL A 68 6.88 -3.07 -8.26
CA VAL A 68 6.95 -3.72 -6.95
C VAL A 68 6.46 -5.16 -7.08
N HIS A 69 7.30 -6.10 -6.72
CA HIS A 69 6.93 -7.50 -6.70
C HIS A 69 5.96 -7.77 -5.56
N SER A 70 4.79 -8.33 -5.88
CA SER A 70 3.89 -8.84 -4.85
C SER A 70 4.36 -10.21 -4.37
N PRO A 71 3.89 -10.68 -3.20
CA PRO A 71 4.09 -12.07 -2.77
C PRO A 71 3.51 -13.11 -3.76
N CYS A 72 2.58 -12.70 -4.62
CA CYS A 72 2.10 -13.51 -5.73
C CYS A 72 3.02 -13.34 -6.93
N ARG A 73 3.73 -14.42 -7.29
CA ARG A 73 4.75 -14.44 -8.36
C ARG A 73 4.25 -13.93 -9.72
N ASP A 74 2.95 -14.08 -9.97
CA ASP A 74 2.33 -13.75 -11.26
C ASP A 74 1.78 -12.32 -11.31
N ILE A 75 1.86 -11.58 -10.19
CA ILE A 75 1.33 -10.21 -10.07
C ILE A 75 2.43 -9.29 -9.56
N SER A 76 2.77 -8.29 -10.36
CA SER A 76 3.55 -7.14 -9.92
C SER A 76 2.65 -5.91 -9.86
N PHE A 77 2.90 -5.04 -8.88
CA PHE A 77 2.29 -3.72 -8.84
C PHE A 77 3.17 -2.74 -9.58
N THR A 78 2.54 -1.84 -10.30
CA THR A 78 3.25 -0.83 -11.08
C THR A 78 2.65 0.52 -10.76
N PHE A 79 3.51 1.48 -10.46
CA PHE A 79 3.08 2.83 -10.09
C PHE A 79 3.81 3.85 -10.93
N THR A 80 3.08 4.83 -11.45
CA THR A 80 3.70 6.08 -11.93
C THR A 80 4.35 6.84 -10.78
N GLN A 81 5.22 7.80 -11.07
CA GLN A 81 5.90 8.57 -10.00
C GLN A 81 4.92 9.27 -9.02
N PRO A 82 3.81 9.87 -9.48
CA PRO A 82 2.80 10.44 -8.57
C PRO A 82 2.12 9.36 -7.72
N GLU A 83 1.68 8.25 -8.32
CA GLU A 83 1.03 7.14 -7.60
C GLU A 83 1.97 6.50 -6.58
N TRP A 84 3.26 6.39 -6.91
CA TRP A 84 4.29 5.89 -6.00
C TRP A 84 4.39 6.74 -4.74
N ARG A 85 4.43 8.06 -4.91
CA ARG A 85 4.50 9.01 -3.79
C ARG A 85 3.24 8.95 -2.93
N ASP A 86 2.08 8.95 -3.57
CA ASP A 86 0.80 8.85 -2.88
C ASP A 86 0.68 7.54 -2.08
N MET A 87 1.13 6.42 -2.65
CA MET A 87 1.15 5.12 -1.98
C MET A 87 2.07 5.14 -0.77
N LYS A 88 3.31 5.63 -0.90
CA LYS A 88 4.26 5.72 0.21
C LYS A 88 3.70 6.57 1.36
N ASP A 89 3.19 7.75 1.04
CA ASP A 89 2.59 8.62 2.05
C ASP A 89 1.38 7.98 2.73
N ALA A 90 0.47 7.37 1.96
CA ALA A 90 -0.71 6.73 2.51
C ALA A 90 -0.35 5.58 3.44
N MET A 91 0.68 4.80 3.10
CA MET A 91 1.21 3.72 3.93
C MET A 91 1.79 4.27 5.24
N SER A 92 2.61 5.32 5.19
CA SER A 92 3.17 5.96 6.40
C SER A 92 2.06 6.49 7.32
N GLU A 93 1.05 7.16 6.77
CA GLU A 93 -0.12 7.64 7.54
C GLU A 93 -0.90 6.48 8.17
N ALA A 94 -1.11 5.39 7.42
CA ALA A 94 -1.85 4.22 7.91
C ALA A 94 -1.11 3.49 9.03
N ILE A 95 0.22 3.33 8.92
CA ILE A 95 1.07 2.75 9.98
C ILE A 95 1.01 3.60 11.25
N LEU A 96 1.12 4.93 11.12
CA LEU A 96 1.03 5.83 12.26
C LEU A 96 -0.32 5.70 12.97
N LEU A 97 -1.43 5.64 12.23
CA LEU A 97 -2.76 5.48 12.81
C LEU A 97 -2.98 4.12 13.47
N GLN A 98 -2.40 3.05 12.93
CA GLN A 98 -2.42 1.74 13.60
C GLN A 98 -1.73 1.81 14.96
N GLN A 99 -0.54 2.43 15.04
CA GLN A 99 0.19 2.61 16.29
C GLN A 99 -0.62 3.44 17.31
N VAL A 100 -1.28 4.52 16.86
CA VAL A 100 -2.17 5.31 17.73
C VAL A 100 -3.32 4.47 18.27
N TYR A 101 -3.95 3.63 17.44
CA TYR A 101 -5.04 2.76 17.90
C TYR A 101 -4.58 1.66 18.85
N GLU A 102 -3.34 1.19 18.74
CA GLU A 102 -2.74 0.26 19.71
C GLU A 102 -2.48 0.92 21.06
N LEU A 103 -2.12 2.21 21.08
CA LEU A 103 -1.86 2.96 22.32
C LEU A 103 -3.14 3.37 23.09
N ILE A 104 -4.26 3.51 22.38
CA ILE A 104 -5.55 3.91 22.98
C ILE A 104 -6.36 2.69 23.47
N ARG A 105 -5.89 1.47 23.15
CA ARG A 105 -6.46 0.21 23.67
C ARG A 105 -6.16 0.01 25.15
#